data_AF-A0A7X3YA73-F1
#
_entry.id   AF-A0A7X3YA73-F1
#
_cell.length_a   1.000
_cell.length_b   1.000
_cell.length_c   1.000
_cell.angle_alpha   90.00
_cell.angle_beta   90.00
_cell.angle_gamma   90.00
#
_symmetry.space_group_name_H-M   'P 1'
#
loop_
_entity.id
_entity.type
_entity.pdbx_description
1 polymer ?
#
loop_
_entity_poly.entity_id
_entity_poly.type
_entity_poly.pdbx_seq_one_letter_code
_entity_poly.pdbx_strand_id
1 'polypeptide(L)'
;MNAVASGGRSFYGARLGLLVRRTRFPRLPGDPANARSFPFSVRYAVLDRTDRTTALAAAERLLDEGAEGIGLAFNAGFDLADALDAPFAGGPAAQRGLVEAMLPPGAEVGLLAFSGDNDRIAAPGYLADAVAADADRLDVERARDCLADAAMQAVSNRPAIAAWLLDEPEMGPFASDIRAATARPVYDRTRFLAWFHAGLAPKVFPR
;
A
#
# COMPACT_ATOMS: atom_id res chain seq x y z
N MET A 1 -6.60 -34.78 -18.91
CA MET A 1 -7.64 -33.77 -19.18
C MET A 1 -7.06 -32.77 -20.17
N ASN A 2 -7.72 -32.51 -21.28
CA ASN A 2 -7.28 -31.46 -22.20
C ASN A 2 -7.58 -30.11 -21.55
N ALA A 3 -6.55 -29.29 -21.37
CA ALA A 3 -6.73 -27.92 -20.90
C ALA A 3 -7.39 -27.11 -22.02
N VAL A 4 -8.58 -26.57 -21.76
CA VAL A 4 -9.26 -25.62 -22.64
C VAL A 4 -8.93 -24.22 -22.13
N ALA A 5 -8.32 -23.38 -22.97
CA ALA A 5 -8.14 -21.97 -22.66
C ALA A 5 -9.43 -21.20 -22.99
N SER A 6 -9.89 -20.35 -22.07
CA SER A 6 -11.12 -19.57 -22.25
C SER A 6 -10.82 -18.13 -22.70
N GLY A 7 -11.47 -17.72 -23.79
CA GLY A 7 -11.47 -16.34 -24.30
C GLY A 7 -12.37 -15.39 -23.48
N GLY A 8 -12.61 -14.19 -24.02
CA GLY A 8 -13.62 -13.25 -23.50
C GLY A 8 -13.08 -12.07 -22.68
N ARG A 9 -11.76 -11.93 -22.54
CA ARG A 9 -11.12 -10.79 -21.88
C ARG A 9 -10.12 -10.14 -22.81
N SER A 10 -9.97 -8.82 -22.69
CA SER A 10 -8.95 -8.05 -23.43
C SER A 10 -7.55 -8.24 -22.86
N PHE A 11 -7.44 -8.67 -21.60
CA PHE A 11 -6.17 -8.85 -20.90
C PHE A 11 -6.21 -10.06 -19.96
N TYR A 12 -5.04 -10.68 -19.75
CA TYR A 12 -4.86 -11.87 -18.90
C TYR A 12 -3.61 -11.71 -18.04
N GLY A 13 -3.61 -12.29 -16.84
CA GLY A 13 -2.41 -12.39 -16.00
C GLY A 13 -2.17 -11.26 -15.00
N ALA A 14 -3.07 -10.29 -14.86
CA ALA A 14 -3.07 -9.31 -13.76
C ALA A 14 -4.39 -9.42 -12.99
N ARG A 15 -4.35 -10.15 -11.89
CA ARG A 15 -5.52 -10.34 -11.01
C ARG A 15 -5.80 -9.12 -10.15
N LEU A 16 -4.78 -8.34 -9.85
CA LEU A 16 -4.91 -7.13 -9.05
C LEU A 16 -5.08 -5.92 -9.96
N GLY A 17 -6.21 -5.24 -9.82
CA GLY A 17 -6.44 -3.89 -10.31
C GLY A 17 -6.07 -2.86 -9.25
N LEU A 18 -5.26 -1.86 -9.57
CA LEU A 18 -4.86 -0.78 -8.67
C LEU A 18 -5.34 0.58 -9.16
N LEU A 19 -6.05 1.28 -8.27
CA LEU A 19 -6.41 2.68 -8.47
C LEU A 19 -5.28 3.58 -8.03
N VAL A 20 -4.93 4.55 -8.86
CA VAL A 20 -3.74 5.38 -8.69
C VAL A 20 -4.11 6.85 -8.86
N ARG A 21 -3.76 7.69 -7.89
CA ARG A 21 -3.89 9.15 -8.04
C ARG A 21 -2.93 9.68 -9.11
N ARG A 22 -3.36 10.58 -9.98
CA ARG A 22 -2.45 11.31 -10.87
C ARG A 22 -1.59 12.30 -10.07
N THR A 23 -0.28 12.18 -10.19
CA THR A 23 0.74 13.01 -9.53
C THR A 23 1.96 13.12 -10.46
N ARG A 24 2.78 14.17 -10.30
CA ARG A 24 4.12 14.22 -10.93
C ARG A 24 5.23 13.67 -10.01
N PHE A 25 4.92 13.45 -8.73
CA PHE A 25 5.83 12.92 -7.72
C PHE A 25 6.57 11.64 -8.17
N PRO A 26 7.92 11.56 -8.02
CA PRO A 26 8.69 10.37 -8.32
C PRO A 26 8.30 9.16 -7.45
N ARG A 27 7.70 8.14 -8.06
CA ARG A 27 7.38 6.88 -7.36
C ARG A 27 8.51 5.89 -7.46
N LEU A 28 9.24 5.71 -6.36
CA LEU A 28 10.35 4.74 -6.27
C LEU A 28 9.83 3.30 -6.16
N PRO A 29 10.63 2.27 -6.51
CA PRO A 29 10.32 0.89 -6.16
C PRO A 29 10.06 0.75 -4.65
N GLY A 30 8.96 0.08 -4.29
CA GLY A 30 8.39 0.07 -2.93
C GLY A 30 7.08 0.85 -2.84
N ASP A 31 6.84 1.81 -3.73
CA ASP A 31 5.55 2.47 -3.92
C ASP A 31 4.61 1.58 -4.77
N PRO A 32 3.35 1.35 -4.39
CA PRO A 32 2.42 0.48 -5.10
C PRO A 32 2.08 0.96 -6.52
N ALA A 33 2.23 2.25 -6.82
CA ALA A 33 2.06 2.78 -8.16
C ALA A 33 3.36 2.80 -8.99
N ASN A 34 4.43 2.14 -8.51
CA ASN A 34 5.56 1.72 -9.33
C ASN A 34 5.42 0.22 -9.67
N ALA A 35 5.34 -0.12 -10.95
CA ALA A 35 5.14 -1.51 -11.41
C ALA A 35 6.26 -2.48 -11.00
N ARG A 36 7.47 -1.99 -10.72
CA ARG A 36 8.59 -2.83 -10.25
C ARG A 36 8.46 -3.24 -8.77
N SER A 37 7.49 -2.70 -8.06
CA SER A 37 7.22 -3.01 -6.65
C SER A 37 6.58 -4.38 -6.45
N PHE A 38 6.05 -4.99 -7.52
CA PHE A 38 5.40 -6.29 -7.47
C PHE A 38 6.15 -7.37 -8.27
N PRO A 39 6.18 -8.62 -7.79
CA PRO A 39 6.71 -9.76 -8.53
C PRO A 39 5.69 -10.36 -9.52
N PHE A 40 4.55 -9.69 -9.73
CA PHE A 40 3.45 -10.10 -10.58
C PHE A 40 2.90 -8.90 -11.34
N SER A 41 2.15 -9.15 -12.41
CA SER A 41 1.53 -8.08 -13.20
C SER A 41 0.35 -7.45 -12.47
N VAL A 42 0.28 -6.12 -12.54
CA VAL A 42 -0.80 -5.32 -11.97
C VAL A 42 -1.41 -4.46 -13.06
N ARG A 43 -2.73 -4.29 -13.03
CA ARG A 43 -3.44 -3.39 -13.94
C ARG A 43 -3.75 -2.07 -13.24
N TYR A 44 -3.27 -0.96 -13.79
CA TYR A 44 -3.44 0.36 -13.19
C TYR A 44 -4.58 1.15 -13.83
N ALA A 45 -5.37 1.86 -13.01
CA ALA A 45 -6.26 2.92 -13.45
C ALA A 45 -5.84 4.24 -12.79
N VAL A 46 -5.45 5.22 -13.62
CA VAL A 46 -5.04 6.55 -13.14
C VAL A 46 -6.26 7.45 -13.02
N LEU A 47 -6.43 8.06 -11.85
CA LEU A 47 -7.55 8.91 -11.49
C LEU A 47 -7.12 10.38 -11.43
N ASP A 48 -7.83 11.25 -12.14
CA ASP A 48 -7.71 12.71 -12.00
C ASP A 48 -8.35 13.23 -10.71
N ARG A 49 -9.37 12.54 -10.22
CA ARG A 49 -10.06 12.85 -8.96
C ARG A 49 -10.13 11.60 -8.10
N THR A 50 -9.87 11.78 -6.82
CA THR A 50 -9.87 10.70 -5.82
C THR A 50 -11.14 10.78 -4.97
N ASP A 51 -12.29 10.81 -5.64
CA ASP A 51 -13.61 10.69 -5.02
C ASP A 51 -14.19 9.28 -5.21
N ARG A 52 -15.12 8.88 -4.33
CA ARG A 52 -15.70 7.52 -4.30
C ARG A 52 -16.33 7.14 -5.64
N THR A 53 -17.07 8.04 -6.28
CA THR A 53 -17.77 7.78 -7.54
C THR A 53 -16.79 7.51 -8.68
N THR A 54 -15.78 8.38 -8.84
CA THR A 54 -14.73 8.19 -9.85
C THR A 54 -13.94 6.91 -9.60
N ALA A 55 -13.65 6.59 -8.34
CA ALA A 55 -12.92 5.37 -7.97
C ALA A 55 -13.73 4.10 -8.23
N LEU A 56 -15.02 4.09 -7.90
CA LEU A 56 -15.91 2.95 -8.14
C LEU A 56 -16.01 2.61 -9.63
N ALA A 57 -16.30 3.60 -10.48
CA ALA A 57 -16.41 3.39 -11.93
C ALA A 57 -15.08 2.88 -12.54
N ALA A 58 -13.94 3.34 -12.03
CA ALA A 58 -12.64 2.85 -12.44
C ALA A 58 -12.38 1.40 -11.97
N ALA A 59 -12.82 1.06 -10.77
CA ALA A 59 -12.72 -0.29 -10.22
C ALA A 59 -13.58 -1.29 -11.02
N GLU A 60 -14.84 -0.95 -11.31
CA GLU A 60 -15.74 -1.77 -12.14
C GLU A 60 -15.14 -2.04 -13.51
N ARG A 61 -14.58 -1.01 -14.18
CA ARG A 61 -13.89 -1.19 -15.46
C ARG A 61 -12.69 -2.15 -15.34
N LEU A 62 -11.93 -2.09 -14.26
CA LEU A 62 -10.81 -3.02 -14.05
C LEU A 62 -11.30 -4.47 -13.88
N LEU A 63 -12.44 -4.66 -13.20
CA LEU A 63 -13.08 -5.97 -13.05
C LEU A 63 -13.58 -6.50 -14.40
N ASP A 64 -14.25 -5.66 -15.19
CA ASP A 64 -14.68 -5.99 -16.56
C ASP A 64 -13.50 -6.35 -17.47
N GLU A 65 -12.35 -5.69 -17.29
CA GLU A 65 -11.10 -5.98 -18.00
C GLU A 65 -10.41 -7.27 -17.51
N GLY A 66 -10.88 -7.87 -16.41
CA GLY A 66 -10.44 -9.18 -15.94
C GLY A 66 -9.66 -9.19 -14.62
N ALA A 67 -9.58 -8.07 -13.89
CA ALA A 67 -9.11 -8.09 -12.52
C ALA A 67 -10.04 -8.93 -11.63
N GLU A 68 -9.48 -9.61 -10.65
CA GLU A 68 -10.17 -10.46 -9.69
C GLU A 68 -10.28 -9.79 -8.31
N GLY A 69 -9.52 -8.72 -8.07
CA GLY A 69 -9.60 -7.91 -6.86
C GLY A 69 -9.04 -6.51 -7.09
N ILE A 70 -9.51 -5.55 -6.30
CA ILE A 70 -9.20 -4.13 -6.43
C ILE A 70 -8.44 -3.63 -5.22
N GLY A 71 -7.42 -2.79 -5.42
CA GLY A 71 -6.71 -2.10 -4.34
C GLY A 71 -6.45 -0.63 -4.62
N LEU A 72 -6.05 0.10 -3.58
CA LEU A 72 -5.71 1.53 -3.69
C LEU A 72 -4.21 1.76 -3.55
N ALA A 73 -3.64 2.60 -4.41
CA ALA A 73 -2.27 3.10 -4.29
C ALA A 73 -2.19 4.50 -3.66
N PHE A 74 -3.20 4.91 -2.88
CA PHE A 74 -3.29 6.21 -2.21
C PHE A 74 -4.22 6.13 -1.00
N ASN A 75 -4.03 6.98 0.01
CA ASN A 75 -4.97 7.11 1.13
C ASN A 75 -6.30 7.71 0.64
N ALA A 76 -7.42 7.01 0.87
CA ALA A 76 -8.76 7.45 0.52
C ALA A 76 -9.59 7.69 1.78
N GLY A 77 -10.40 8.75 1.77
CA GLY A 77 -11.41 9.02 2.80
C GLY A 77 -12.72 8.25 2.59
N PHE A 78 -12.71 7.18 1.80
CA PHE A 78 -13.86 6.36 1.45
C PHE A 78 -13.46 4.89 1.34
N ASP A 79 -14.45 4.01 1.42
CA ASP A 79 -14.35 2.57 1.12
C ASP A 79 -15.13 2.26 -0.17
N LEU A 80 -14.83 1.14 -0.83
CA LEU A 80 -15.56 0.59 -1.97
C LEU A 80 -16.06 -0.84 -1.73
N ALA A 81 -15.68 -1.49 -0.62
CA ALA A 81 -15.99 -2.89 -0.35
C ALA A 81 -17.49 -3.19 -0.35
N ASP A 82 -18.33 -2.24 0.04
CA ASP A 82 -19.80 -2.37 0.07
C ASP A 82 -20.47 -2.22 -1.31
N ALA A 83 -19.72 -1.72 -2.30
CA ALA A 83 -20.24 -1.45 -3.65
C ALA A 83 -19.63 -2.37 -4.74
N LEU A 84 -18.60 -3.15 -4.40
CA LEU A 84 -17.92 -4.03 -5.35
C LEU A 84 -18.36 -5.49 -5.14
N ASP A 85 -18.64 -6.19 -6.24
CA ASP A 85 -18.87 -7.64 -6.26
C ASP A 85 -17.55 -8.45 -6.20
N ALA A 86 -16.43 -7.81 -5.90
CA ALA A 86 -15.10 -8.39 -5.85
C ALA A 86 -14.34 -7.98 -4.59
N PRO A 87 -13.37 -8.79 -4.13
CA PRO A 87 -12.51 -8.43 -3.01
C PRO A 87 -11.86 -7.04 -3.19
N PHE A 88 -11.82 -6.28 -2.10
CA PHE A 88 -11.25 -4.94 -2.06
C PHE A 88 -10.19 -4.80 -0.96
N ALA A 89 -9.02 -4.29 -1.34
CA ALA A 89 -7.93 -3.91 -0.46
C ALA A 89 -7.84 -2.38 -0.38
N GLY A 90 -8.57 -1.80 0.57
CA GLY A 90 -8.66 -0.36 0.77
C GLY A 90 -7.36 0.27 1.27
N GLY A 91 -7.33 0.61 2.56
CA GLY A 91 -6.26 1.41 3.15
C GLY A 91 -5.60 0.78 4.39
N PRO A 92 -4.69 1.55 5.04
CA PRO A 92 -3.93 1.12 6.20
C PRO A 92 -4.79 0.64 7.37
N ALA A 93 -6.01 1.16 7.53
CA ALA A 93 -6.94 0.72 8.57
C ALA A 93 -7.28 -0.78 8.48
N ALA A 94 -7.50 -1.31 7.28
CA ALA A 94 -7.74 -2.74 7.07
C ALA A 94 -6.50 -3.59 7.41
N GLN A 95 -5.32 -3.07 7.09
CA GLN A 95 -4.05 -3.73 7.38
C GLN A 95 -3.71 -3.71 8.88
N ARG A 96 -4.08 -2.65 9.61
CA ARG A 96 -3.78 -2.50 11.04
C ARG A 96 -4.32 -3.66 11.87
N GLY A 97 -5.60 -4.00 11.70
CA GLY A 97 -6.23 -5.08 12.47
C GLY A 97 -5.57 -6.44 12.25
N LEU A 98 -5.10 -6.71 11.02
CA LEU A 98 -4.31 -7.91 10.73
C LEU A 98 -2.99 -7.92 11.49
N VAL A 99 -2.26 -6.81 11.46
CA VAL A 99 -0.94 -6.71 12.08
C VAL A 99 -1.06 -6.85 13.60
N GLU A 100 -2.02 -6.15 14.22
CA GLU A 100 -2.29 -6.23 15.66
C GLU A 100 -2.57 -7.66 16.12
N ALA A 101 -3.33 -8.44 15.33
CA ALA A 101 -3.63 -9.84 15.63
C ALA A 101 -2.40 -10.78 15.61
N MET A 102 -1.27 -10.36 15.02
CA MET A 102 -0.03 -11.14 14.96
C MET A 102 1.00 -10.74 16.03
N LEU A 103 0.72 -9.71 16.84
CA LEU A 103 1.64 -9.22 17.86
C LEU A 103 1.39 -9.86 19.23
N PRO A 104 2.43 -9.96 20.09
CA PRO A 104 2.26 -10.47 21.44
C PRO A 104 1.38 -9.53 22.29
N PRO A 105 0.74 -10.03 23.36
CA PRO A 105 -0.05 -9.20 24.26
C PRO A 105 0.75 -8.01 24.81
N GLY A 106 0.14 -6.82 24.80
CA GLY A 106 0.75 -5.58 25.27
C GLY A 106 1.72 -4.91 24.28
N ALA A 107 1.96 -5.51 23.11
CA ALA A 107 2.67 -4.85 22.02
C ALA A 107 1.76 -3.94 21.20
N GLU A 108 2.33 -2.85 20.69
CA GLU A 108 1.64 -1.85 19.89
C GLU A 108 2.16 -1.86 18.45
N VAL A 109 1.25 -1.54 17.51
CA VAL A 109 1.60 -1.16 16.14
C VAL A 109 1.79 0.35 16.11
N GLY A 110 3.00 0.80 15.77
CA GLY A 110 3.24 2.21 15.48
C GLY A 110 2.76 2.54 14.06
N LEU A 111 1.71 3.38 13.95
CA LEU A 111 1.25 3.88 12.65
C LEU A 111 2.02 5.15 12.30
N LEU A 112 3.01 5.04 11.41
CA LEU A 112 3.83 6.17 10.96
C LEU A 112 3.11 6.88 9.82
N ALA A 113 2.95 8.21 9.94
CA ALA A 113 2.24 9.03 8.95
C ALA A 113 2.86 10.42 8.81
N PHE A 114 2.58 11.16 7.73
CA PHE A 114 3.13 12.52 7.56
C PHE A 114 2.62 13.52 8.60
N SER A 115 1.40 13.31 9.10
CA SER A 115 0.82 14.06 10.21
C SER A 115 0.37 13.12 11.33
N GLY A 116 0.52 13.59 12.57
CA GLY A 116 0.14 12.82 13.76
C GLY A 116 -1.23 13.21 14.29
N ASP A 117 -1.83 12.26 15.03
CA ASP A 117 -3.02 12.46 15.84
C ASP A 117 -2.94 11.51 17.06
N ASN A 118 -4.06 11.17 17.69
CA ASN A 118 -4.05 10.25 18.85
C ASN A 118 -3.60 8.82 18.48
N ASP A 119 -3.79 8.41 17.23
CA ASP A 119 -3.48 7.08 16.72
C ASP A 119 -2.23 7.04 15.84
N ARG A 120 -1.91 8.16 15.18
CA ARG A 120 -0.79 8.28 14.23
C ARG A 120 0.42 8.98 14.83
N ILE A 121 1.58 8.40 14.58
CA ILE A 121 2.89 8.95 14.92
C ILE A 121 3.35 9.81 13.74
N ALA A 122 3.56 11.09 14.00
CA ALA A 122 3.99 12.04 12.98
C ALA A 122 5.44 11.79 12.57
N ALA A 123 5.67 11.75 11.26
CA ALA A 123 6.96 11.82 10.58
C ALA A 123 6.96 13.03 9.63
N PRO A 124 6.92 14.27 10.16
CA PRO A 124 7.08 15.45 9.34
C PRO A 124 8.50 15.52 8.78
N GLY A 125 8.70 16.31 7.73
CA GLY A 125 10.03 16.56 7.18
C GLY A 125 10.07 16.41 5.68
N TYR A 126 11.27 16.15 5.15
CA TYR A 126 11.55 16.31 3.74
C TYR A 126 10.63 15.51 2.81
N LEU A 127 10.35 14.24 3.13
CA LEU A 127 9.44 13.43 2.31
C LEU A 127 8.00 13.97 2.35
N ALA A 128 7.49 14.31 3.54
CA ALA A 128 6.15 14.85 3.71
C ALA A 128 5.95 16.14 2.90
N ASP A 129 6.93 17.05 2.97
CA ASP A 129 6.92 18.32 2.24
C ASP A 129 6.97 18.09 0.72
N ALA A 130 7.83 17.17 0.27
CA ALA A 130 7.98 16.85 -1.15
C ALA A 130 6.70 16.22 -1.74
N VAL A 131 6.04 15.32 -0.99
CA VAL A 131 4.76 14.72 -1.41
C VAL A 131 3.65 15.76 -1.44
N ALA A 132 3.55 16.62 -0.41
CA ALA A 132 2.55 17.68 -0.34
C ALA A 132 2.69 18.70 -1.49
N ALA A 133 3.92 19.01 -1.88
CA ALA A 133 4.23 19.90 -3.02
C ALA A 133 4.08 19.21 -4.40
N ASP A 134 3.76 17.91 -4.43
CA ASP A 134 3.83 17.06 -5.61
C ASP A 134 5.16 17.30 -6.35
N ALA A 135 6.29 17.33 -5.65
CA ALA A 135 7.57 17.72 -6.22
C ALA A 135 7.99 16.77 -7.35
N ASP A 136 8.61 17.27 -8.43
CA ASP A 136 9.06 16.45 -9.56
C ASP A 136 10.47 15.83 -9.36
N ARG A 137 11.10 16.14 -8.23
CA ARG A 137 12.41 15.61 -7.81
C ARG A 137 12.38 15.26 -6.33
N LEU A 138 13.08 14.19 -5.98
CA LEU A 138 13.19 13.69 -4.62
C LEU A 138 14.66 13.41 -4.29
N ASP A 139 15.14 13.96 -3.18
CA ASP A 139 16.37 13.54 -2.53
C ASP A 139 16.08 12.31 -1.66
N VAL A 140 16.52 11.14 -2.16
CA VAL A 140 16.21 9.85 -1.54
C VAL A 140 16.88 9.70 -0.18
N GLU A 141 18.09 10.24 -0.01
CA GLU A 141 18.82 10.12 1.26
C GLU A 141 18.15 10.96 2.34
N ARG A 142 17.78 12.21 2.02
CA ARG A 142 17.04 13.06 2.97
C ARG A 142 15.68 12.49 3.35
N ALA A 143 14.98 11.87 2.40
CA ALA A 143 13.69 11.21 2.65
C ALA A 143 13.85 9.98 3.55
N ARG A 144 14.88 9.16 3.31
CA ARG A 144 15.23 8.02 4.16
C ARG A 144 15.53 8.46 5.59
N ASP A 145 16.44 9.42 5.73
CA ASP A 145 16.97 9.81 7.03
C ASP A 145 15.86 10.42 7.90
N CYS A 146 14.98 11.27 7.33
CA CYS A 146 13.88 11.85 8.11
C CYS A 146 12.86 10.80 8.60
N LEU A 147 12.58 9.77 7.81
CA LEU A 147 11.67 8.69 8.24
C LEU A 147 12.31 7.78 9.30
N ALA A 148 13.59 7.44 9.13
CA ALA A 148 14.33 6.60 10.08
C ALA A 148 14.45 7.30 11.44
N ASP A 149 14.77 8.60 11.45
CA ASP A 149 14.88 9.41 12.66
C ASP A 149 13.54 9.52 13.40
N ALA A 150 12.45 9.80 12.67
CA ALA A 150 11.10 9.88 13.25
C ALA A 150 10.70 8.54 13.91
N ALA A 151 10.92 7.42 13.22
CA ALA A 151 10.63 6.09 13.76
C ALA A 151 11.48 5.77 14.99
N MET A 152 12.79 6.08 14.97
CA MET A 152 13.69 5.87 16.10
C MET A 152 13.31 6.70 17.33
N GLN A 153 12.96 7.96 17.12
CA GLN A 153 12.50 8.83 18.21
C GLN A 153 11.20 8.30 18.82
N ALA A 154 10.26 7.85 17.99
CA ALA A 154 9.00 7.29 18.46
C ALA A 154 9.18 5.99 19.26
N VAL A 155 10.08 5.09 18.85
CA VAL A 155 10.43 3.89 19.64
C VAL A 155 11.06 4.26 20.98
N SER A 156 11.90 5.31 21.02
CA SER A 156 12.51 5.78 22.27
C SER A 156 11.47 6.30 23.26
N ASN A 157 10.41 6.94 22.76
CA ASN A 157 9.32 7.48 23.58
C ASN A 157 8.24 6.44 23.92
N ARG A 158 8.04 5.43 23.06
CA ARG A 158 7.01 4.40 23.19
C ARG A 158 7.62 3.01 22.98
N PRO A 159 8.29 2.43 24.00
CA PRO A 159 8.96 1.14 23.88
C PRO A 159 8.03 -0.04 23.57
N ALA A 160 6.71 0.11 23.77
CA ALA A 160 5.71 -0.89 23.43
C ALA A 160 5.52 -1.09 21.92
N ILE A 161 6.00 -0.16 21.07
CA ILE A 161 5.94 -0.31 19.61
C ILE A 161 6.80 -1.51 19.19
N ALA A 162 6.15 -2.60 18.79
CA ALA A 162 6.80 -3.83 18.38
C ALA A 162 6.83 -4.01 16.86
N ALA A 163 5.99 -3.29 16.11
CA ALA A 163 5.98 -3.26 14.66
C ALA A 163 5.52 -1.90 14.12
N TRP A 164 5.89 -1.61 12.88
CA TRP A 164 5.47 -0.41 12.16
C TRP A 164 4.43 -0.72 11.09
N LEU A 165 3.46 0.16 10.94
CA LEU A 165 2.59 0.25 9.78
C LEU A 165 2.79 1.62 9.14
N LEU A 166 3.10 1.66 7.84
CA LEU A 166 3.29 2.90 7.10
C LEU A 166 1.95 3.32 6.46
N ASP A 167 1.48 4.52 6.78
CA ASP A 167 0.17 5.01 6.33
C ASP A 167 0.21 5.41 4.84
N GLU A 168 1.14 6.31 4.49
CA GLU A 168 1.31 6.77 3.11
C GLU A 168 2.08 5.77 2.24
N PRO A 169 1.60 5.47 1.02
CA PRO A 169 2.29 4.58 0.10
C PRO A 169 3.69 5.07 -0.31
N GLU A 170 3.90 6.39 -0.30
CA GLU A 170 5.18 7.03 -0.62
C GLU A 170 6.28 6.70 0.42
N MET A 171 5.92 6.18 1.60
CA MET A 171 6.88 5.68 2.60
C MET A 171 7.37 4.26 2.31
N GLY A 172 6.64 3.48 1.50
CA GLY A 172 6.96 2.09 1.18
C GLY A 172 8.41 1.84 0.69
N PRO A 173 8.98 2.69 -0.19
CA PRO A 173 10.38 2.60 -0.62
C PRO A 173 11.41 2.59 0.52
N PHE A 174 11.07 3.14 1.70
CA PHE A 174 11.96 3.31 2.84
C PHE A 174 11.69 2.30 3.97
N ALA A 175 10.78 1.34 3.76
CA ALA A 175 10.41 0.35 4.78
C ALA A 175 11.61 -0.47 5.30
N SER A 176 12.57 -0.78 4.43
CA SER A 176 13.81 -1.47 4.83
C SER A 176 14.71 -0.63 5.71
N ASP A 177 14.75 0.69 5.48
CA ASP A 177 15.58 1.62 6.25
C ASP A 177 14.98 1.81 7.65
N ILE A 178 13.66 1.96 7.75
CA ILE A 178 12.94 1.99 9.04
C ILE A 178 13.15 0.69 9.82
N ARG A 179 13.10 -0.46 9.13
CA ARG A 179 13.40 -1.76 9.76
C ARG A 179 14.83 -1.83 10.24
N ALA A 180 15.80 -1.36 9.46
CA ALA A 180 17.21 -1.39 9.83
C ALA A 180 17.50 -0.48 11.04
N ALA A 181 16.95 0.73 11.04
CA ALA A 181 17.13 1.70 12.11
C ALA A 181 16.48 1.19 13.40
N THR A 182 15.22 0.76 13.32
CA THR A 182 14.45 0.41 14.51
C THR A 182 14.64 -1.05 14.93
N ALA A 183 15.03 -1.99 14.07
CA ALA A 183 15.01 -3.43 14.33
C ALA A 183 13.61 -4.02 14.62
N ARG A 184 12.53 -3.37 14.15
CA ARG A 184 11.14 -3.84 14.27
C ARG A 184 10.62 -4.26 12.89
N PRO A 185 9.69 -5.22 12.77
CA PRO A 185 8.97 -5.48 11.53
C PRO A 185 8.29 -4.21 11.00
N VAL A 186 8.26 -4.06 9.68
CA VAL A 186 7.61 -2.93 9.00
C VAL A 186 6.62 -3.50 7.99
N TYR A 187 5.39 -2.99 8.05
CA TYR A 187 4.30 -3.33 7.17
C TYR A 187 3.95 -2.10 6.34
N ASP A 188 3.80 -2.29 5.05
CA ASP A 188 3.48 -1.25 4.09
C ASP A 188 2.40 -1.73 3.12
N ARG A 189 1.89 -0.79 2.33
CA ARG A 189 0.81 -1.04 1.39
C ARG A 189 1.18 -2.02 0.28
N THR A 190 2.40 -1.93 -0.24
CA THR A 190 2.87 -2.83 -1.31
C THR A 190 2.86 -4.28 -0.83
N ARG A 191 3.32 -4.53 0.40
CA ARG A 191 3.29 -5.87 1.02
C ARG A 191 1.87 -6.35 1.31
N PHE A 192 0.99 -5.46 1.78
CA PHE A 192 -0.43 -5.78 1.94
C PHE A 192 -1.09 -6.20 0.64
N LEU A 193 -0.87 -5.42 -0.43
CA LEU A 193 -1.40 -5.72 -1.76
C LEU A 193 -0.81 -7.03 -2.34
N ALA A 194 0.46 -7.34 -2.05
CA ALA A 194 1.05 -8.61 -2.43
C ALA A 194 0.39 -9.80 -1.71
N TRP A 195 0.11 -9.66 -0.41
CA TRP A 195 -0.60 -10.67 0.36
C TRP A 195 -2.04 -10.84 -0.10
N PHE A 196 -2.74 -9.73 -0.32
CA PHE A 196 -4.09 -9.71 -0.88
C PHE A 196 -4.14 -10.41 -2.25
N HIS A 197 -3.24 -10.07 -3.18
CA HIS A 197 -3.14 -10.72 -4.48
C HIS A 197 -2.91 -12.24 -4.35
N ALA A 198 -2.06 -12.68 -3.42
CA ALA A 198 -1.84 -14.10 -3.18
C ALA A 198 -3.09 -14.82 -2.65
N GLY A 199 -3.99 -14.11 -1.97
CA GLY A 199 -5.28 -14.62 -1.52
C GLY A 199 -6.35 -14.72 -2.62
N LEU A 200 -6.23 -13.95 -3.70
CA LEU A 200 -7.22 -13.95 -4.80
C LEU A 200 -7.28 -15.28 -5.55
N ALA A 201 -6.16 -15.98 -5.68
CA ALA A 201 -6.22 -17.37 -6.12
C ALA A 201 -5.11 -18.25 -5.51
N PRO A 202 -5.47 -19.46 -5.06
CA PRO A 202 -4.53 -20.37 -4.43
C PRO A 202 -3.45 -20.83 -5.41
N LYS A 203 -2.24 -21.04 -4.88
CA LYS A 203 -1.16 -21.67 -5.63
C LYS A 203 -1.51 -23.12 -5.94
N VAL A 204 -1.41 -23.49 -7.21
CA VAL A 204 -1.50 -24.90 -7.62
C VAL A 204 -0.13 -25.55 -7.41
N PHE A 205 -0.09 -26.66 -6.68
CA PHE A 205 1.13 -27.43 -6.44
C PHE A 205 1.14 -28.67 -7.35
N PRO A 206 2.30 -29.02 -7.95
CA PRO A 206 2.45 -30.30 -8.64
C PRO A 206 2.08 -31.46 -7.70
N ARG A 207 1.41 -32.47 -8.25
CA ARG A 207 1.11 -33.74 -7.58
C ARG A 207 1.85 -34.87 -8.28
#